data_AF-A0A1E4C7F3-F1
#
_entry.id   AF-A0A1E4C7F3-F1
#
_cell.length_a   1.000
_cell.length_b   1.000
_cell.length_c   1.000
_cell.angle_alpha   90.00
_cell.angle_beta   90.00
_cell.angle_gamma   90.00
#
_symmetry.space_group_name_H-M   'P 1'
#
loop_
_entity.id
_entity.type
_entity.pdbx_description
1 polymer ?
#
loop_
_entity_poly.entity_id
_entity_poly.type
_entity_poly.pdbx_seq_one_letter_code
_entity_poly.pdbx_strand_id
1 'polypeptide(L)' 'MAVADDNLSDPTWDSFKPDAARAIRATQGFEDAVARTLDRPFDTGTYGGVEAALAELRAAAPAAMRVAGIQLSGGA' A
#
# COMPACT_ATOMS: atom_id res chain seq x y z
N MET A 1 30.40 17.50 18.52
CA MET A 1 30.28 16.03 18.59
C MET A 1 29.24 15.65 17.55
N ALA A 2 29.69 15.17 16.39
CA ALA A 2 28.80 14.77 15.31
C ALA A 2 28.10 13.48 15.75
N VAL A 3 26.78 13.54 15.94
CA VAL A 3 25.96 12.34 16.02
C VAL A 3 25.93 11.77 14.60
N ALA A 4 26.67 10.68 14.41
CA ALA A 4 26.77 10.03 13.13
C ALA A 4 25.35 9.65 12.64
N ASP A 5 25.11 9.96 11.38
CA ASP A 5 24.00 9.58 10.50
C ASP A 5 23.90 8.05 10.29
N ASP A 6 24.08 7.25 11.36
CA ASP A 6 24.10 5.78 11.31
C ASP A 6 22.70 5.15 11.18
N ASN A 7 21.65 5.97 11.09
CA ASN A 7 20.25 5.53 11.00
C ASN A 7 19.67 5.53 9.58
N LEU A 8 20.48 5.79 8.55
CA LEU A 8 20.01 5.97 7.17
C LEU A 8 19.62 4.66 6.44
N SER A 9 20.08 3.50 6.91
CA SER A 9 19.72 2.19 6.34
C SER A 9 19.53 1.16 7.43
N ASP A 10 18.43 1.27 8.16
CA ASP A 10 17.88 0.08 8.83
C ASP A 10 17.31 -0.84 7.72
N PRO A 11 17.83 -2.06 7.53
CA PRO A 11 17.33 -3.00 6.52
C PRO A 11 15.84 -3.34 6.71
N THR A 12 15.32 -3.19 7.94
CA THR A 12 13.87 -3.24 8.22
C THR A 12 13.13 -2.07 7.58
N TRP A 13 13.70 -0.85 7.68
CA TRP A 13 13.13 0.36 7.09
C TRP A 13 13.18 0.34 5.56
N ASP A 14 14.26 -0.20 4.99
CA ASP A 14 14.43 -0.31 3.54
C ASP A 14 13.53 -1.38 2.90
N SER A 15 13.14 -2.42 3.65
CA SER A 15 12.12 -3.38 3.21
C SER A 15 10.68 -2.92 3.48
N PHE A 16 10.45 -2.14 4.55
CA PHE A 16 9.16 -1.54 4.87
C PHE A 16 8.65 -0.58 3.80
N LYS A 17 9.49 0.38 3.36
CA LYS A 17 9.11 1.45 2.42
C LYS A 17 8.43 0.94 1.13
N PRO A 18 9.04 0.00 0.36
CA PRO A 18 8.42 -0.47 -0.89
C PRO A 18 7.12 -1.24 -0.64
N ASP A 19 7.03 -2.01 0.45
CA ASP A 19 5.81 -2.74 0.79
C ASP A 19 4.68 -1.80 1.24
N ALA A 20 5.00 -0.79 2.04
CA ALA A 20 4.05 0.25 2.45
C ALA A 20 3.58 1.08 1.25
N ALA A 21 4.50 1.49 0.37
CA ALA A 21 4.16 2.20 -0.85
C ALA A 21 3.25 1.37 -1.77
N ARG A 22 3.50 0.06 -1.89
CA ARG A 22 2.67 -0.85 -2.67
C ARG A 22 1.26 -0.99 -2.08
N ALA A 23 1.16 -1.18 -0.77
CA ALA A 23 -0.12 -1.29 -0.09
C ALA A 23 -0.95 0.00 -0.23
N ILE A 24 -0.34 1.17 0.04
CA ILE A 24 -1.01 2.48 -0.05
C ILE A 24 -1.47 2.75 -1.48
N ARG A 25 -0.63 2.53 -2.49
CA ARG A 25 -0.97 2.76 -3.89
C ARG A 25 -2.16 1.90 -4.33
N ALA A 26 -2.19 0.63 -3.92
CA ALA A 26 -3.28 -0.28 -4.29
C ALA A 26 -4.60 0.13 -3.62
N THR A 27 -4.56 0.57 -2.35
CA THR A 27 -5.73 1.11 -1.66
C THR A 27 -6.28 2.37 -2.34
N GLN A 28 -5.42 3.33 -2.65
CA GLN A 28 -5.81 4.56 -3.36
C GLN A 28 -6.44 4.26 -4.72
N GLY A 29 -5.84 3.33 -5.50
CA GLY A 29 -6.39 2.93 -6.79
C GLY A 29 -7.78 2.30 -6.69
N PHE A 30 -8.03 1.52 -5.63
CA PHE A 30 -9.36 0.96 -5.36
C PHE A 30 -10.37 2.04 -4.95
N GLU A 31 -10.01 2.94 -4.04
CA GLU A 31 -10.86 4.05 -3.62
C GLU A 31 -11.25 4.95 -4.80
N ASP A 32 -10.29 5.29 -5.67
CA ASP A 32 -10.52 6.08 -6.87
C ASP A 32 -11.44 5.38 -7.88
N ALA A 33 -11.28 4.06 -8.04
CA ALA A 33 -12.13 3.27 -8.91
C ALA A 33 -13.58 3.25 -8.40
N VAL A 34 -13.76 3.03 -7.09
CA VAL A 34 -15.09 3.07 -6.45
C VAL A 34 -15.72 4.45 -6.56
N ALA A 35 -14.96 5.52 -6.27
CA ALA A 35 -15.45 6.89 -6.39
C ALA A 35 -15.93 7.21 -7.81
N ARG A 36 -15.18 6.77 -8.83
CA ARG A 36 -15.56 6.94 -10.25
C ARG A 36 -16.83 6.17 -10.61
N THR A 37 -17.01 4.96 -10.09
CA THR A 37 -18.25 4.19 -10.29
C THR A 37 -19.43 4.85 -9.56
N LEU A 38 -19.23 5.38 -8.36
CA LEU A 38 -20.28 6.10 -7.64
C LEU A 38 -20.69 7.41 -8.32
N ASP A 39 -19.75 8.11 -8.97
CA ASP A 39 -20.04 9.30 -9.80
C ASP A 39 -20.84 8.93 -11.08
N ARG A 40 -20.60 7.74 -11.64
CA ARG A 40 -21.28 7.24 -12.85
C ARG A 40 -21.80 5.80 -12.70
N PRO A 41 -22.87 5.59 -11.92
CA PRO A 41 -23.29 4.24 -11.50
C PRO A 41 -23.84 3.35 -12.62
N PHE A 42 -24.18 3.90 -13.79
CA PHE A 42 -24.67 3.12 -14.94
C PHE A 42 -23.63 2.94 -16.05
N ASP A 43 -22.41 3.45 -15.86
CA ASP A 43 -21.31 3.27 -16.81
C ASP A 43 -20.61 1.93 -16.53
N THR A 44 -20.94 0.91 -17.34
CA THR A 44 -20.38 -0.44 -17.25
C THR A 44 -18.85 -0.48 -17.41
N GLY A 45 -18.24 0.54 -18.02
CA GLY A 45 -16.78 0.68 -18.09
C GLY A 45 -16.14 0.96 -16.73
N THR A 46 -16.87 1.58 -15.79
CA THR A 46 -16.36 1.88 -14.45
C THR A 46 -16.34 0.64 -13.54
N TYR A 47 -17.29 -0.29 -13.73
CA TYR A 47 -17.35 -1.55 -12.98
C TYR A 47 -16.12 -2.43 -13.22
N GLY A 48 -15.67 -2.55 -14.48
CA GLY A 48 -14.42 -3.26 -14.80
C GLY A 48 -13.18 -2.61 -14.17
N GLY A 49 -13.21 -1.29 -13.98
CA GLY A 49 -12.17 -0.56 -13.25
C GLY A 49 -12.11 -0.93 -11.76
N VAL A 50 -13.26 -1.12 -11.11
CA VAL A 50 -13.33 -1.56 -9.70
C VAL A 50 -12.84 -3.00 -9.55
N GLU A 51 -13.22 -3.91 -10.45
CA GLU A 51 -12.74 -5.30 -10.42
C GLU A 51 -11.22 -5.39 -10.60
N ALA A 52 -10.67 -4.63 -11.56
CA ALA A 52 -9.23 -4.55 -11.77
C ALA A 52 -8.50 -3.97 -10.55
N ALA A 53 -9.01 -2.89 -9.97
CA ALA A 53 -8.42 -2.30 -8.78
C ALA A 53 -8.51 -3.22 -7.55
N LEU A 54 -9.59 -4.01 -7.42
CA LEU A 54 -9.71 -5.02 -6.38
C LEU A 54 -8.69 -6.17 -6.56
N ALA A 55 -8.41 -6.57 -7.79
CA ALA A 55 -7.36 -7.55 -8.08
C ALA A 55 -5.97 -7.04 -7.68
N GLU A 56 -5.67 -5.77 -7.99
CA GLU A 56 -4.43 -5.10 -7.56
C GLU A 56 -4.33 -5.00 -6.03
N LEU A 57 -5.43 -4.65 -5.35
CA LEU A 57 -5.48 -4.62 -3.89
C LEU A 57 -5.21 -6.00 -3.27
N ARG A 58 -5.79 -7.07 -3.85
CA ARG A 58 -5.50 -8.46 -3.42
C ARG A 58 -4.03 -8.83 -3.66
N ALA A 59 -3.45 -8.43 -4.79
CA ALA A 59 -2.03 -8.66 -5.07
C ALA A 59 -1.10 -7.90 -4.11
N ALA A 60 -1.56 -6.77 -3.55
CA ALA A 60 -0.84 -6.00 -2.55
C ALA A 60 -1.02 -6.53 -1.11
N ALA A 61 -1.99 -7.41 -0.84
CA ALA A 61 -2.26 -7.94 0.49
C ALA A 61 -1.02 -8.56 1.19
N PRO A 62 -0.15 -9.35 0.52
CA PRO A 62 1.06 -9.86 1.14
C PRO A 62 2.05 -8.76 1.58
N ALA A 63 2.13 -7.67 0.82
CA ALA A 63 2.95 -6.52 1.19
C ALA A 63 2.38 -5.80 2.41
N ALA A 64 1.06 -5.60 2.45
CA ALA A 64 0.37 -5.05 3.62
C ALA A 64 0.57 -5.91 4.88
N MET A 65 0.56 -7.24 4.74
CA MET A 65 0.84 -8.16 5.86
C MET A 65 2.29 -8.03 6.37
N ARG A 66 3.27 -7.90 5.47
CA ARG A 66 4.68 -7.66 5.88
C ARG A 66 4.83 -6.32 6.62
N VAL A 67 4.17 -5.27 6.14
CA VAL A 67 4.10 -3.95 6.81
C VAL A 67 3.50 -4.06 8.21
N ALA A 68 2.36 -4.77 8.35
CA ALA A 68 1.70 -4.98 9.64
C ALA A 68 2.55 -5.80 10.62
N GLY A 69 3.36 -6.75 10.12
CA GLY A 69 4.24 -7.59 10.92
C GLY A 69 5.52 -6.91 11.40
N ILE A 70 5.82 -5.67 10.97
CA ILE A 70 7.06 -4.95 11.36
C ILE A 70 6.97 -4.35 12.78
N GLN A 71 5.79 -4.35 13.41
CA GLN A 71 5.71 -4.16 14.86
C GLN A 71 6.12 -5.45 15.59
N LEU A 72 7.38 -5.56 16.03
CA LEU A 72 7.81 -6.34 17.22
C LEU A 72 9.33 -6.33 17.49
N SER A 73 10.19 -5.89 16.55
CA SER A 73 11.66 -6.02 16.71
C SER A 73 12.42 -4.73 17.02
N GLY A 74 11.75 -3.57 17.09
CA GLY A 74 12.40 -2.26 17.29
C GLY A 74 11.98 -1.50 18.56
N GLY A 75 11.22 -2.14 19.46
CA GLY A 75 10.72 -1.53 20.69
C GLY A 75 11.10 -2.35 21.92
N ALA A 76 12.38 -2.30 22.31
CA ALA A 76 12.88 -2.70 23.62
C ALA A 76 14.11 -1.86 23.97
#